data_AF-A0A8X7Q823-F1
#
_entry.id   AF-A0A8X7Q823-F1
#
_cell.length_a   1.000
_cell.length_b   1.000
_cell.length_c   1.000
_cell.angle_alpha   90.00
_cell.angle_beta   90.00
_cell.angle_gamma   90.00
#
_symmetry.space_group_name_H-M   'P 1'
#
loop_
_entity.id
_entity.type
_entity.pdbx_description
1 polymer ?
#
loop_
_entity_poly.entity_id
_entity_poly.type
_entity_poly.pdbx_seq_one_letter_code
_entity_poly.pdbx_strand_id
1 'polypeptide(L)'
;MCKVSKSQALALGDLEEGQLRNEDGEFRFHDDKQISMLFWKMKEKEIRKVADVVTWNKYSGAIRDQEFHLLCAAYVATDLASSRRYIHKLDDENITLCTWYLCAHTDSKALGKDPRADPNHHHCYGSSIENFLGHIQAHGVPREIFGKFDCKNHHPPTAEDPWKSLRKIKAVRSIPTFQEAMRELRKGGPIGADLLYYTGLFELRNGIYYGPHQNSSTFRAYHAVFIEAIKEMNGELVAVCKLSNSLDAGDEGYVYVSLATLYFPVSAVGESQKAVRGISQPSHLLSNFVTIELEGEEKPEKRHDPSSTHKRTRDPSPHRRSRYSDSGRPSERYRS
;
A
#
# COMPACT_ATOMS: atom_id res chain seq x y z
N MET A 1 5.03 21.22 9.65
CA MET A 1 3.64 20.78 9.42
C MET A 1 2.80 22.02 9.16
N CYS A 2 2.42 22.28 7.91
CA CYS A 2 1.49 23.36 7.59
C CYS A 2 0.08 22.88 8.01
N LYS A 3 -0.52 23.51 9.02
CA LYS A 3 -1.91 23.22 9.43
C LYS A 3 -2.81 24.12 8.60
N VAL A 4 -3.24 23.66 7.44
CA VAL A 4 -4.36 24.31 6.75
C VAL A 4 -5.63 23.90 7.51
N SER A 5 -6.28 24.86 8.16
CA SER A 5 -7.52 24.58 8.90
C SER A 5 -8.68 24.35 7.92
N LYS A 6 -9.69 23.60 8.36
CA LYS A 6 -10.95 23.42 7.61
C LYS A 6 -11.59 24.76 7.19
N SER A 7 -11.40 25.82 8.00
CA SER A 7 -11.86 27.17 7.69
C SER A 7 -11.06 27.85 6.57
N GLN A 8 -9.77 27.57 6.41
CA GLN A 8 -8.95 28.07 5.31
C GLN A 8 -9.27 27.35 4.00
N ALA A 9 -9.57 26.04 4.05
CA ALA A 9 -9.98 25.28 2.87
C ALA A 9 -11.37 25.71 2.34
N LEU A 10 -12.31 26.05 3.23
CA LEU A 10 -13.66 26.50 2.86
C LEU A 10 -13.69 27.91 2.25
N ALA A 11 -12.73 28.78 2.60
CA ALA A 11 -12.59 30.11 2.00
C ALA A 11 -12.08 30.09 0.55
N LEU A 12 -11.64 28.92 0.05
CA LEU A 12 -11.14 28.71 -1.32
C LEU A 12 -12.24 28.28 -2.31
N GLY A 13 -13.50 28.13 -1.85
CA GLY A 13 -14.62 27.66 -2.67
C GLY A 13 -15.07 28.60 -3.79
N ASP A 14 -14.60 29.86 -3.79
CA ASP A 14 -14.89 30.87 -4.83
C ASP A 14 -13.71 31.08 -5.81
N LEU A 15 -12.72 30.18 -5.83
CA LEU A 15 -11.56 30.31 -6.71
C LEU A 15 -11.75 29.57 -8.04
N GLU A 16 -11.59 30.29 -9.15
CA GLU A 16 -11.37 29.70 -10.47
C GLU A 16 -10.08 28.85 -10.49
N GLU A 17 -9.97 27.88 -11.41
CA GLU A 17 -8.74 27.10 -11.59
C GLU A 17 -7.50 28.00 -11.61
N GLY A 18 -6.59 27.80 -10.66
CA GLY A 18 -5.47 28.71 -10.47
C GLY A 18 -4.34 28.13 -9.62
N GLN A 19 -3.12 28.59 -9.89
CA GLN A 19 -1.96 28.36 -9.06
C GLN A 19 -1.95 29.39 -7.93
N LEU A 20 -2.11 28.93 -6.69
CA LEU A 20 -1.95 29.79 -5.51
C LEU A 20 -0.55 29.58 -4.95
N ARG A 21 0.22 30.65 -4.80
CA ARG A 21 1.56 30.58 -4.20
C ARG A 21 1.50 31.00 -2.74
N ASN A 22 2.13 30.23 -1.86
CA ASN A 22 2.52 30.70 -0.53
C ASN A 22 4.02 30.48 -0.29
N GLU A 23 4.52 30.90 0.87
CA GLU A 23 5.93 30.76 1.27
C GLU A 23 6.44 29.29 1.32
N ASP A 24 5.53 28.30 1.30
CA ASP A 24 5.83 26.88 1.44
C ASP A 24 5.73 26.07 0.14
N GLY A 25 5.17 26.63 -0.94
CA GLY A 25 5.05 25.98 -2.25
C GLY A 25 3.89 26.49 -3.10
N GLU A 26 3.76 25.89 -4.29
CA GLU A 26 2.65 26.13 -5.20
C GLU A 26 1.52 25.14 -4.91
N PHE A 27 0.35 25.68 -4.54
CA PHE A 27 -0.90 24.94 -4.51
C PHE A 27 -1.56 24.99 -5.88
N ARG A 28 -2.15 23.87 -6.27
CA ARG A 28 -2.98 23.75 -7.45
C ARG A 28 -4.38 23.36 -7.02
N PHE A 29 -5.35 24.21 -7.32
CA PHE A 29 -6.75 23.88 -7.22
C PHE A 29 -7.20 23.20 -8.52
N HIS A 30 -7.94 22.10 -8.39
CA HIS A 30 -8.54 21.38 -9.51
C HIS A 30 -10.03 21.21 -9.25
N ASP A 31 -10.84 21.49 -10.26
CA ASP A 31 -12.31 21.42 -10.17
C ASP A 31 -12.88 20.87 -11.49
N ASP A 32 -13.52 19.69 -11.42
CA ASP A 32 -14.21 19.09 -12.57
C ASP A 32 -15.73 19.32 -12.58
N LYS A 33 -16.20 20.33 -11.82
CA LYS A 33 -17.61 20.69 -11.55
C LYS A 33 -18.37 19.69 -10.68
N GLN A 34 -17.82 18.51 -10.45
CA GLN A 34 -18.40 17.48 -9.58
C GLN A 34 -17.63 17.36 -8.28
N ILE A 35 -16.32 17.49 -8.36
CA ILE A 35 -15.38 17.34 -7.26
C ILE A 35 -14.30 18.41 -7.40
N SER A 36 -14.05 19.12 -6.31
CA SER A 36 -12.92 20.05 -6.21
C SER A 36 -11.88 19.51 -5.23
N MET A 37 -10.61 19.49 -5.65
CA MET A 37 -9.49 19.03 -4.83
C MET A 37 -8.33 20.03 -4.86
N LEU A 38 -7.68 20.19 -3.71
CA LEU A 38 -6.44 20.95 -3.58
C LEU A 38 -5.24 20.02 -3.64
N PHE A 39 -4.23 20.36 -4.44
CA PHE A 39 -2.98 19.63 -4.58
C PHE A 39 -1.78 20.51 -4.24
N TRP A 40 -0.74 19.94 -3.65
CA TRP A 40 0.54 20.61 -3.48
C TRP A 40 1.65 19.58 -3.30
N LYS A 41 2.88 20.05 -3.42
CA LYS A 41 4.06 19.20 -3.31
C LYS A 41 4.81 19.47 -2.01
N MET A 42 5.12 18.42 -1.27
CA MET A 42 6.04 18.48 -0.14
C MET A 42 7.48 18.69 -0.62
N LYS A 43 8.32 19.27 0.23
CA LYS A 43 9.75 19.37 -0.04
C LYS A 43 10.35 17.96 -0.09
N GLU A 44 11.07 17.62 -1.17
CA GLU A 44 11.69 16.29 -1.36
C GLU A 44 12.54 15.84 -0.17
N LYS A 45 13.24 16.77 0.49
CA LYS A 45 14.02 16.48 1.71
C LYS A 45 13.20 15.86 2.84
N GLU A 46 11.89 16.09 2.88
CA GLU A 46 11.00 15.48 3.88
C GLU A 46 10.62 14.05 3.48
N ILE A 47 10.43 13.78 2.18
CA ILE A 47 10.18 12.42 1.67
C ILE A 47 11.40 11.54 1.87
N ARG A 48 12.60 12.05 1.60
CA ARG A 48 13.88 11.35 1.80
C ARG A 48 14.19 11.01 3.27
N LYS A 49 13.44 11.54 4.25
CA LYS A 49 13.56 11.11 5.66
C LYS A 49 12.83 9.79 5.94
N VAL A 50 11.87 9.42 5.09
CA VAL A 50 10.96 8.29 5.35
C VAL A 50 10.98 7.24 4.24
N ALA A 51 11.46 7.59 3.04
CA ALA A 51 11.55 6.73 1.87
C ALA A 51 12.97 6.69 1.33
N ASP A 52 13.37 5.51 0.85
CA ASP A 52 14.65 5.27 0.19
C ASP A 52 14.42 4.47 -1.09
N VAL A 53 15.37 4.54 -2.02
CA VAL A 53 15.35 3.70 -3.22
C VAL A 53 15.38 2.22 -2.82
N VAL A 54 14.44 1.46 -3.35
CA VAL A 54 14.29 0.01 -3.12
C VAL A 54 13.60 -0.61 -4.33
N THR A 55 13.91 -1.87 -4.66
CA THR A 55 13.25 -2.58 -5.76
C THR A 55 12.97 -4.04 -5.41
N TRP A 56 11.79 -4.49 -5.79
CA TRP A 56 11.34 -5.89 -5.71
C TRP A 56 10.91 -6.45 -7.05
N ASN A 57 11.24 -5.78 -8.17
CA ASN A 57 10.78 -6.12 -9.52
C ASN A 57 10.91 -7.61 -9.91
N LYS A 58 11.98 -8.28 -9.47
CA LYS A 58 12.18 -9.72 -9.70
C LYS A 58 11.10 -10.62 -9.08
N TYR A 59 10.29 -10.09 -8.17
CA TYR A 59 9.24 -10.81 -7.46
C TYR A 59 7.83 -10.43 -7.89
N SER A 60 7.66 -9.42 -8.76
CA SER A 60 6.35 -8.81 -9.05
C SER A 60 5.47 -9.61 -10.01
N GLY A 61 6.00 -10.62 -10.68
CA GLY A 61 5.30 -11.37 -11.73
C GLY A 61 5.04 -10.52 -12.99
N ALA A 62 4.38 -11.11 -13.99
CA ALA A 62 4.09 -10.42 -15.26
C ALA A 62 3.02 -9.34 -15.11
N ILE A 63 3.04 -8.33 -15.99
CA ILE A 63 1.90 -7.40 -16.18
C ILE A 63 0.69 -8.20 -16.67
N ARG A 64 -0.48 -7.90 -16.11
CA ARG A 64 -1.75 -8.56 -16.42
C ARG A 64 -2.77 -7.53 -16.88
N ASP A 65 -3.88 -8.00 -17.43
CA ASP A 65 -4.93 -7.14 -17.96
C ASP A 65 -6.30 -7.48 -17.35
N GLN A 66 -6.87 -6.52 -16.63
CA GLN A 66 -8.23 -6.56 -16.11
C GLN A 66 -9.25 -6.06 -17.15
N GLU A 67 -8.79 -5.60 -18.33
CA GLU A 67 -9.59 -4.98 -19.36
C GLU A 67 -10.48 -3.85 -18.77
N PHE A 68 -11.78 -3.91 -19.03
CA PHE A 68 -12.77 -2.95 -18.53
C PHE A 68 -13.45 -3.41 -17.23
N HIS A 69 -12.90 -4.44 -16.56
CA HIS A 69 -13.49 -5.00 -15.35
C HIS A 69 -13.09 -4.23 -14.09
N LEU A 70 -13.94 -4.31 -13.06
CA LEU A 70 -13.73 -3.65 -11.76
C LEU A 70 -12.83 -4.45 -10.81
N LEU A 71 -11.71 -4.99 -11.32
CA LEU A 71 -10.94 -6.03 -10.63
C LEU A 71 -9.55 -5.64 -10.15
N CYS A 72 -9.13 -4.37 -10.29
CA CYS A 72 -7.82 -3.89 -9.86
C CYS A 72 -7.39 -4.42 -8.47
N ALA A 73 -8.28 -4.37 -7.48
CA ALA A 73 -7.98 -4.86 -6.13
C ALA A 73 -7.73 -6.38 -6.06
N ALA A 74 -8.43 -7.18 -6.86
CA ALA A 74 -8.24 -8.63 -6.93
C ALA A 74 -6.91 -8.99 -7.61
N TYR A 75 -6.52 -8.23 -8.64
CA TYR A 75 -5.21 -8.33 -9.27
C TYR A 75 -4.08 -7.99 -8.28
N VAL A 76 -4.20 -6.88 -7.54
CA VAL A 76 -3.22 -6.52 -6.50
C VAL A 76 -3.16 -7.58 -5.40
N ALA A 77 -4.29 -8.11 -4.94
CA ALA A 77 -4.33 -9.15 -3.90
C ALA A 77 -3.61 -10.44 -4.34
N THR A 78 -3.85 -10.89 -5.56
CA THR A 78 -3.17 -12.07 -6.13
C THR A 78 -1.68 -11.84 -6.34
N ASP A 79 -1.28 -10.67 -6.84
CA ASP A 79 0.13 -10.30 -6.99
C ASP A 79 0.85 -10.23 -5.65
N LEU A 80 0.23 -9.65 -4.60
CA LEU A 80 0.79 -9.61 -3.25
C LEU A 80 0.99 -11.01 -2.66
N ALA A 81 -0.04 -11.86 -2.74
CA ALA A 81 0.02 -13.22 -2.24
C ALA A 81 1.15 -14.01 -2.91
N SER A 82 1.24 -13.95 -4.24
CA SER A 82 2.28 -14.64 -4.98
C SER A 82 3.68 -14.08 -4.71
N SER A 83 3.85 -12.76 -4.79
CA SER A 83 5.15 -12.10 -4.59
C SER A 83 5.72 -12.39 -3.21
N ARG A 84 4.89 -12.30 -2.16
CA ARG A 84 5.34 -12.59 -0.79
C ARG A 84 5.71 -14.05 -0.62
N ARG A 85 4.94 -14.99 -1.16
CA ARG A 85 5.29 -16.41 -1.09
C ARG A 85 6.62 -16.69 -1.78
N TYR A 86 6.85 -16.09 -2.94
CA TYR A 86 8.11 -16.23 -3.66
C TYR A 86 9.29 -15.59 -2.91
N ILE A 87 9.15 -14.38 -2.35
CA ILE A 87 10.17 -13.72 -1.52
C ILE A 87 10.58 -14.62 -0.33
N HIS A 88 9.61 -15.28 0.29
CA HIS A 88 9.81 -16.15 1.44
C HIS A 88 10.13 -17.61 1.08
N LYS A 89 10.40 -17.90 -0.21
CA LYS A 89 10.78 -19.24 -0.71
C LYS A 89 9.75 -20.32 -0.37
N LEU A 90 8.47 -19.93 -0.31
CA LEU A 90 7.36 -20.87 -0.18
C LEU A 90 6.96 -21.46 -1.53
N ASP A 91 7.31 -20.75 -2.60
CA ASP A 91 7.24 -21.17 -4.00
C ASP A 91 8.61 -20.90 -4.65
N ASP A 92 8.97 -21.69 -5.65
CA ASP A 92 10.24 -21.57 -6.39
C ASP A 92 10.21 -20.43 -7.43
N GLU A 93 9.01 -19.97 -7.79
CA GLU A 93 8.76 -18.88 -8.74
C GLU A 93 7.55 -18.04 -8.33
N ASN A 94 7.36 -16.88 -8.97
CA ASN A 94 6.12 -16.13 -8.84
C ASN A 94 5.01 -16.85 -9.61
N ILE A 95 4.06 -17.45 -8.89
CA ILE A 95 2.92 -18.16 -9.46
C ILE A 95 1.80 -17.16 -9.74
N THR A 96 1.32 -17.07 -10.98
CA THR A 96 0.12 -16.29 -11.30
C THR A 96 -1.11 -16.94 -10.67
N LEU A 97 -1.76 -16.23 -9.73
CA LEU A 97 -2.97 -16.71 -9.05
C LEU A 97 -4.23 -16.23 -9.76
N CYS A 98 -5.27 -17.07 -9.77
CA CYS A 98 -6.46 -16.89 -10.58
C CYS A 98 -7.38 -15.77 -10.05
N THR A 99 -7.32 -14.59 -10.67
CA THR A 99 -8.21 -13.46 -10.33
C THR A 99 -9.68 -13.78 -10.62
N TRP A 100 -9.93 -14.61 -11.64
CA TRP A 100 -11.29 -15.07 -11.95
C TRP A 100 -11.92 -15.81 -10.78
N TYR A 101 -11.17 -16.71 -10.16
CA TYR A 101 -11.62 -17.42 -8.96
C TYR A 101 -12.03 -16.43 -7.86
N LEU A 102 -11.18 -15.43 -7.57
CA LEU A 102 -11.51 -14.45 -6.55
C LEU A 102 -12.77 -13.65 -6.87
N CYS A 103 -12.95 -13.22 -8.13
CA CYS A 103 -14.16 -12.53 -8.56
C CYS A 103 -15.40 -13.40 -8.30
N ALA A 104 -15.38 -14.67 -8.69
CA ALA A 104 -16.53 -15.57 -8.57
C ALA A 104 -16.88 -15.94 -7.12
N HIS A 105 -15.87 -16.05 -6.24
CA HIS A 105 -16.03 -16.67 -4.92
C HIS A 105 -15.92 -15.73 -3.72
N THR A 106 -15.33 -14.52 -3.86
CA THR A 106 -15.15 -13.61 -2.71
C THR A 106 -16.47 -13.05 -2.20
N ASP A 107 -17.29 -12.52 -3.11
CA ASP A 107 -18.67 -12.10 -2.84
C ASP A 107 -19.56 -12.47 -4.04
N SER A 108 -19.95 -13.74 -4.11
CA SER A 108 -20.80 -14.25 -5.18
C SER A 108 -22.16 -13.56 -5.25
N LYS A 109 -22.62 -12.92 -4.16
CA LYS A 109 -23.90 -12.19 -4.14
C LYS A 109 -23.82 -10.85 -4.84
N ALA A 110 -22.62 -10.27 -5.00
CA ALA A 110 -22.39 -9.00 -5.69
C ALA A 110 -22.28 -9.15 -7.22
N LEU A 111 -22.11 -10.38 -7.73
CA LEU A 111 -22.00 -10.64 -9.17
C LEU A 111 -23.23 -10.11 -9.94
N GLY A 112 -22.98 -9.26 -10.94
CA GLY A 112 -24.01 -8.63 -11.77
C GLY A 112 -24.85 -7.56 -11.06
N LYS A 113 -24.46 -7.12 -9.85
CA LYS A 113 -25.23 -6.14 -9.06
C LYS A 113 -24.46 -4.86 -8.73
N ASP A 114 -23.19 -4.76 -9.12
CA ASP A 114 -22.41 -3.55 -8.89
C ASP A 114 -22.88 -2.45 -9.86
N PRO A 115 -23.42 -1.32 -9.34
CA PRO A 115 -23.93 -0.24 -10.19
C PRO A 115 -22.84 0.48 -10.99
N ARG A 116 -21.55 0.25 -10.69
CA ARG A 116 -20.42 0.78 -11.44
C ARG A 116 -20.07 -0.07 -12.66
N ALA A 117 -20.49 -1.33 -12.69
CA ALA A 117 -20.29 -2.21 -13.82
C ALA A 117 -21.36 -1.93 -14.88
N ASP A 118 -21.00 -2.05 -16.16
CA ASP A 118 -22.02 -2.06 -17.21
C ASP A 118 -22.90 -3.30 -17.03
N PRO A 119 -24.20 -3.14 -16.70
CA PRO A 119 -25.07 -4.27 -16.36
C PRO A 119 -25.34 -5.20 -17.54
N ASN A 120 -25.13 -4.74 -18.79
CA ASN A 120 -25.33 -5.55 -19.99
C ASN A 120 -24.07 -6.34 -20.38
N HIS A 121 -22.89 -5.89 -19.92
CA HIS A 121 -21.60 -6.41 -20.37
C HIS A 121 -20.78 -7.07 -19.26
N HIS A 122 -20.98 -6.70 -18.00
CA HIS A 122 -20.09 -7.11 -16.91
C HIS A 122 -20.85 -7.60 -15.67
N HIS A 123 -20.51 -8.80 -15.20
CA HIS A 123 -21.00 -9.34 -13.93
C HIS A 123 -19.97 -9.21 -12.79
N CYS A 124 -18.81 -8.60 -13.02
CA CYS A 124 -17.82 -8.33 -11.98
C CYS A 124 -18.27 -7.20 -11.04
N TYR A 125 -17.61 -7.09 -9.89
CA TYR A 125 -17.82 -6.02 -8.90
C TYR A 125 -16.47 -5.53 -8.39
N GLY A 126 -16.43 -4.27 -7.94
CA GLY A 126 -15.28 -3.71 -7.24
C GLY A 126 -15.33 -3.98 -5.75
N SER A 127 -14.20 -4.38 -5.16
CA SER A 127 -14.01 -4.58 -3.71
C SER A 127 -12.67 -4.03 -3.26
N SER A 128 -12.34 -4.13 -1.97
CA SER A 128 -11.03 -3.73 -1.44
C SER A 128 -9.97 -4.82 -1.60
N ILE A 129 -8.69 -4.43 -1.55
CA ILE A 129 -7.56 -5.37 -1.56
C ILE A 129 -7.68 -6.30 -0.34
N GLU A 130 -8.04 -5.76 0.83
CA GLU A 130 -8.21 -6.53 2.07
C GLU A 130 -9.28 -7.61 1.97
N ASN A 131 -10.42 -7.34 1.32
CA ASN A 131 -11.48 -8.33 1.15
C ASN A 131 -10.99 -9.53 0.32
N PHE A 132 -10.31 -9.28 -0.79
CA PHE A 132 -9.76 -10.34 -1.63
C PHE A 132 -8.64 -11.10 -0.92
N LEU A 133 -7.74 -10.41 -0.23
CA LEU A 133 -6.70 -11.05 0.59
C LEU A 133 -7.29 -11.87 1.74
N GLY A 134 -8.38 -11.40 2.36
CA GLY A 134 -9.10 -12.13 3.40
C GLY A 134 -9.71 -13.43 2.88
N HIS A 135 -10.23 -13.42 1.64
CA HIS A 135 -10.66 -14.65 0.97
C HIS A 135 -9.48 -15.60 0.71
N ILE A 136 -8.36 -15.09 0.16
CA ILE A 136 -7.15 -15.91 -0.05
C ILE A 136 -6.66 -16.50 1.28
N GLN A 137 -6.69 -15.73 2.37
CA GLN A 137 -6.32 -16.20 3.69
C GLN A 137 -7.21 -17.35 4.18
N ALA A 138 -8.54 -17.19 4.06
CA ALA A 138 -9.50 -18.16 4.58
C ALA A 138 -9.60 -19.43 3.73
N HIS A 139 -9.55 -19.27 2.41
CA HIS A 139 -9.89 -20.32 1.46
C HIS A 139 -8.72 -20.72 0.57
N GLY A 140 -7.75 -19.85 0.34
CA GLY A 140 -6.74 -20.00 -0.71
C GLY A 140 -7.24 -19.48 -2.06
N VAL A 141 -6.40 -19.62 -3.08
CA VAL A 141 -6.72 -19.26 -4.47
C VAL A 141 -5.89 -20.14 -5.39
N PRO A 142 -6.45 -20.73 -6.45
CA PRO A 142 -5.69 -21.64 -7.30
C PRO A 142 -4.79 -20.85 -8.25
N ARG A 143 -3.82 -21.54 -8.83
CA ARG A 143 -3.05 -21.02 -9.97
C ARG A 143 -3.99 -20.71 -11.13
N GLU A 144 -3.67 -19.65 -11.86
CA GLU A 144 -4.32 -19.32 -13.13
C GLU A 144 -3.87 -20.30 -14.23
N ILE A 145 -4.83 -20.98 -14.84
CA ILE A 145 -4.61 -21.90 -15.97
C ILE A 145 -5.16 -21.37 -17.29
N PHE A 146 -5.91 -20.26 -17.23
CA PHE A 146 -6.52 -19.64 -18.40
C PHE A 146 -6.51 -18.12 -18.20
N GLY A 147 -5.70 -17.42 -18.99
CA GLY A 147 -5.45 -15.98 -18.83
C GLY A 147 -6.55 -15.07 -19.40
N LYS A 148 -7.53 -15.62 -20.14
CA LYS A 148 -8.66 -14.84 -20.63
C LYS A 148 -9.80 -14.88 -19.62
N PHE A 149 -9.99 -13.78 -18.91
CA PHE A 149 -11.03 -13.63 -17.91
C PHE A 149 -12.41 -13.44 -18.57
N ASP A 150 -13.43 -14.15 -18.07
CA ASP A 150 -14.82 -13.94 -18.46
C ASP A 150 -15.69 -13.77 -17.21
N CYS A 151 -16.05 -12.52 -16.90
CA CYS A 151 -16.88 -12.22 -15.74
C CYS A 151 -18.29 -12.82 -15.80
N LYS A 152 -18.81 -13.19 -16.98
CA LYS A 152 -20.17 -13.76 -17.13
C LYS A 152 -20.21 -15.23 -16.81
N ASN A 153 -19.08 -15.93 -16.93
CA ASN A 153 -18.98 -17.32 -16.50
C ASN A 153 -18.56 -17.37 -15.02
N HIS A 154 -19.51 -17.80 -14.17
CA HIS A 154 -19.31 -17.89 -12.71
C HIS A 154 -18.62 -19.18 -12.26
N HIS A 155 -18.22 -20.04 -13.20
CA HIS A 155 -17.50 -21.29 -12.97
C HIS A 155 -16.11 -21.17 -13.61
N PRO A 156 -15.16 -20.50 -12.92
CA PRO A 156 -13.82 -20.30 -13.45
C PRO A 156 -13.13 -21.66 -13.71
N PRO A 157 -12.32 -21.78 -14.77
CA PRO A 157 -11.41 -22.91 -14.91
C PRO A 157 -10.43 -22.88 -13.74
N THR A 158 -10.38 -23.98 -12.99
CA THR A 158 -9.52 -24.11 -11.81
C THR A 158 -8.50 -25.20 -12.06
N ALA A 159 -7.24 -24.94 -11.71
CA ALA A 159 -6.24 -26.00 -11.62
C ALA A 159 -6.69 -26.99 -10.55
N GLU A 160 -6.57 -28.29 -10.84
CA GLU A 160 -6.57 -29.29 -9.77
C GLU A 160 -5.28 -29.12 -8.97
N ASP A 161 -5.33 -28.35 -7.89
CA ASP A 161 -4.24 -28.24 -6.94
C ASP A 161 -4.82 -28.39 -5.53
N PRO A 162 -4.38 -29.34 -4.70
CA PRO A 162 -4.93 -29.53 -3.38
C PRO A 162 -4.66 -28.30 -2.52
N TRP A 163 -5.74 -27.55 -2.30
CA TRP A 163 -6.01 -26.30 -1.57
C TRP A 163 -5.46 -26.16 -0.13
N LYS A 164 -4.46 -26.97 0.26
CA LYS A 164 -3.88 -27.02 1.60
C LYS A 164 -2.48 -26.37 1.69
N SER A 165 -1.71 -26.29 0.60
CA SER A 165 -0.35 -25.67 0.59
C SER A 165 -0.35 -24.15 0.39
N LEU A 166 -1.48 -23.58 -0.03
CA LEU A 166 -1.67 -22.14 -0.30
C LEU A 166 -2.12 -21.34 0.93
N ARG A 167 -2.55 -22.02 2.01
CA ARG A 167 -2.88 -21.42 3.30
C ARG A 167 -1.60 -21.08 4.07
N LYS A 168 -0.96 -19.98 3.70
CA LYS A 168 0.20 -19.46 4.42
C LYS A 168 0.10 -17.98 4.74
N ILE A 169 -1.02 -17.33 4.39
CA ILE A 169 -1.29 -15.97 4.85
C ILE A 169 -1.77 -16.06 6.30
N LYS A 170 -0.93 -15.62 7.23
CA LYS A 170 -1.24 -15.56 8.66
C LYS A 170 -2.15 -14.39 8.98
N ALA A 171 -1.91 -13.24 8.36
CA ALA A 171 -2.69 -12.03 8.58
C ALA A 171 -2.69 -11.13 7.33
N VAL A 172 -3.82 -10.47 7.10
CA VAL A 172 -3.94 -9.31 6.21
C VAL A 172 -3.81 -8.06 7.07
N ARG A 173 -2.92 -7.15 6.70
CA ARG A 173 -2.56 -5.99 7.51
C ARG A 173 -2.70 -4.70 6.71
N SER A 174 -3.65 -3.86 7.11
CA SER A 174 -3.68 -2.45 6.68
C SER A 174 -2.53 -1.69 7.37
N ILE A 175 -1.85 -0.82 6.62
CA ILE A 175 -0.72 -0.02 7.07
C ILE A 175 -1.20 1.43 7.22
N PRO A 176 -1.35 1.93 8.46
CA PRO A 176 -2.09 3.15 8.73
C PRO A 176 -1.39 4.44 8.30
N THR A 177 -0.06 4.41 8.13
CA THR A 177 0.71 5.62 7.81
C THR A 177 1.62 5.44 6.61
N PHE A 178 1.81 6.53 5.87
CA PHE A 178 2.76 6.60 4.76
C PHE A 178 4.17 6.19 5.19
N GLN A 179 4.64 6.65 6.34
CA GLN A 179 5.96 6.30 6.87
C GLN A 179 6.11 4.80 7.16
N GLU A 180 5.08 4.16 7.72
CA GLU A 180 5.09 2.71 7.92
C GLU A 180 5.02 1.95 6.60
N ALA A 181 4.28 2.44 5.61
CA ALA A 181 4.21 1.85 4.28
C ALA A 181 5.57 1.87 3.59
N MET A 182 6.29 3.00 3.61
CA MET A 182 7.65 3.08 3.05
C MET A 182 8.63 2.15 3.78
N ARG A 183 8.49 2.00 5.10
CA ARG A 183 9.29 1.07 5.89
C ARG A 183 8.98 -0.39 5.53
N GLU A 184 7.71 -0.73 5.36
CA GLU A 184 7.28 -2.07 4.95
C GLU A 184 7.82 -2.38 3.56
N LEU A 185 7.68 -1.46 2.60
CA LEU A 185 8.24 -1.61 1.27
C LEU A 185 9.76 -1.78 1.30
N ARG A 186 10.46 -1.06 2.17
CA ARG A 186 11.92 -1.19 2.30
C ARG A 186 12.38 -2.54 2.86
N LYS A 187 11.62 -3.14 3.77
CA LYS A 187 12.08 -4.29 4.59
C LYS A 187 11.35 -5.60 4.32
N GLY A 188 10.06 -5.53 4.05
CA GLY A 188 9.17 -6.68 3.94
C GLY A 188 8.97 -7.13 2.49
N GLY A 189 8.81 -6.18 1.56
CA GLY A 189 8.48 -6.51 0.17
C GLY A 189 7.43 -5.57 -0.41
N PRO A 190 6.90 -5.90 -1.60
CA PRO A 190 5.82 -5.15 -2.22
C PRO A 190 4.60 -4.97 -1.32
N ILE A 191 3.89 -3.85 -1.53
CA ILE A 191 2.67 -3.50 -0.82
C ILE A 191 1.57 -3.08 -1.79
N GLY A 192 0.32 -3.31 -1.42
CA GLY A 192 -0.83 -2.79 -2.15
C GLY A 192 -1.17 -1.39 -1.66
N ALA A 193 -1.77 -0.58 -2.53
CA ALA A 193 -2.29 0.73 -2.18
C ALA A 193 -3.44 1.12 -3.10
N ASP A 194 -4.21 2.12 -2.69
CA ASP A 194 -5.13 2.83 -3.55
C ASP A 194 -4.47 4.10 -4.08
N LEU A 195 -4.48 4.25 -5.41
CA LEU A 195 -4.04 5.43 -6.13
C LEU A 195 -5.23 6.33 -6.48
N LEU A 196 -5.14 7.62 -6.14
CA LEU A 196 -6.07 8.64 -6.60
C LEU A 196 -6.01 8.75 -8.14
N TYR A 197 -7.05 8.29 -8.83
CA TYR A 197 -7.08 8.15 -10.29
C TYR A 197 -7.87 9.28 -10.95
N TYR A 198 -7.17 10.03 -11.80
CA TYR A 198 -7.72 10.98 -12.77
C TYR A 198 -7.51 10.51 -14.22
N THR A 199 -8.37 10.95 -15.14
CA THR A 199 -8.14 10.73 -16.58
C THR A 199 -6.76 11.22 -17.01
N GLY A 200 -6.12 10.48 -17.93
CA GLY A 200 -4.73 10.70 -18.33
C GLY A 200 -3.73 9.78 -17.62
N LEU A 201 -4.14 9.06 -16.57
CA LEU A 201 -3.24 8.16 -15.82
C LEU A 201 -2.63 7.06 -16.70
N PHE A 202 -3.44 6.40 -17.51
CA PHE A 202 -3.02 5.25 -18.32
C PHE A 202 -2.33 5.66 -19.62
N GLU A 203 -2.39 6.94 -19.99
CA GLU A 203 -1.75 7.52 -21.15
C GLU A 203 -0.37 8.12 -20.82
N LEU A 204 -0.05 8.27 -19.52
CA LEU A 204 1.21 8.85 -19.07
C LEU A 204 2.39 7.90 -19.36
N ARG A 205 3.14 8.20 -20.41
CA ARG A 205 4.40 7.50 -20.78
C ARG A 205 5.61 8.23 -20.22
N ASN A 206 6.59 7.48 -19.68
CA ASN A 206 7.88 8.02 -19.24
C ASN A 206 7.82 9.27 -18.34
N GLY A 207 6.75 9.42 -17.55
CA GLY A 207 6.47 10.62 -16.75
C GLY A 207 6.12 10.30 -15.30
N ILE A 208 6.20 11.32 -14.44
CA ILE A 208 5.79 11.23 -13.03
C ILE A 208 4.34 11.71 -12.91
N TYR A 209 3.51 10.88 -12.29
CA TYR A 209 2.11 11.17 -12.01
C TYR A 209 1.99 12.01 -10.74
N TYR A 210 1.38 13.19 -10.90
CA TYR A 210 1.15 14.18 -9.84
C TYR A 210 -0.35 14.42 -9.56
N GLY A 211 -1.23 13.48 -9.93
CA GLY A 211 -2.68 13.67 -9.90
C GLY A 211 -3.21 14.19 -11.26
N PRO A 212 -4.20 15.11 -11.29
CA PRO A 212 -4.74 15.63 -12.56
C PRO A 212 -3.61 16.22 -13.41
N HIS A 213 -3.51 15.80 -14.67
CA HIS A 213 -2.41 16.19 -15.57
C HIS A 213 -2.80 17.36 -16.47
N GLN A 214 -4.09 17.49 -16.80
CA GLN A 214 -4.66 18.53 -17.64
C GLN A 214 -5.84 19.19 -16.91
N ASN A 215 -6.21 20.41 -17.30
CA ASN A 215 -7.40 21.08 -16.75
C ASN A 215 -8.68 20.29 -17.05
N SER A 216 -8.71 19.57 -18.18
CA SER A 216 -9.79 18.66 -18.54
C SER A 216 -9.73 17.30 -17.81
N SER A 217 -8.75 17.07 -16.94
CA SER A 217 -8.69 15.84 -16.15
C SER A 217 -9.90 15.75 -15.23
N THR A 218 -10.51 14.58 -15.16
CA THR A 218 -11.68 14.31 -14.29
C THR A 218 -11.32 13.24 -13.29
N PHE A 219 -11.78 13.39 -12.04
CA PHE A 219 -11.63 12.34 -11.04
C PHE A 219 -12.44 11.13 -11.46
N ARG A 220 -11.83 9.94 -11.38
CA ARG A 220 -12.48 8.69 -11.78
C ARG A 220 -12.75 7.79 -10.59
N ALA A 221 -11.71 7.46 -9.82
CA ALA A 221 -11.83 6.52 -8.71
C ALA A 221 -10.60 6.54 -7.81
N TYR A 222 -10.61 5.65 -6.84
CA TYR A 222 -9.41 5.13 -6.19
C TYR A 222 -9.09 3.79 -6.84
N HIS A 223 -7.98 3.72 -7.58
CA HIS A 223 -7.57 2.53 -8.34
C HIS A 223 -6.52 1.75 -7.53
N ALA A 224 -6.77 0.47 -7.29
CA ALA A 224 -5.81 -0.35 -6.55
C ALA A 224 -4.57 -0.63 -7.39
N VAL A 225 -3.39 -0.43 -6.81
CA VAL A 225 -2.08 -0.65 -7.46
C VAL A 225 -1.15 -1.48 -6.57
N PHE A 226 -0.22 -2.18 -7.21
CA PHE A 226 0.85 -2.93 -6.55
C PHE A 226 2.13 -2.10 -6.59
N ILE A 227 2.64 -1.68 -5.43
CA ILE A 227 3.86 -0.88 -5.33
C ILE A 227 5.05 -1.83 -5.19
N GLU A 228 5.88 -1.90 -6.23
CA GLU A 228 7.02 -2.82 -6.27
C GLU A 228 8.36 -2.18 -5.93
N ALA A 229 8.47 -0.86 -6.09
CA ALA A 229 9.74 -0.17 -5.94
C ALA A 229 9.54 1.30 -5.59
N ILE A 230 10.62 1.89 -5.07
CA ILE A 230 10.83 3.33 -5.02
C ILE A 230 12.08 3.61 -5.82
N LYS A 231 12.01 4.54 -6.77
CA LYS A 231 13.18 4.95 -7.56
C LYS A 231 13.32 6.46 -7.61
N GLU A 232 14.50 6.92 -7.99
CA GLU A 232 14.75 8.33 -8.24
C GLU A 232 14.50 8.64 -9.72
N MET A 233 13.67 9.64 -10.00
CA MET A 233 13.37 10.15 -11.33
C MET A 233 13.38 11.68 -11.28
N ASN A 234 14.15 12.32 -12.16
CA ASN A 234 14.21 13.79 -12.25
C ASN A 234 14.49 14.48 -10.91
N GLY A 235 15.28 13.87 -10.01
CA GLY A 235 15.61 14.38 -8.68
C GLY A 235 14.54 14.11 -7.59
N GLU A 236 13.48 13.39 -7.92
CA GLU A 236 12.34 13.09 -7.06
C GLU A 236 12.26 11.61 -6.72
N LEU A 237 11.81 11.28 -5.51
CA LEU A 237 11.46 9.89 -5.19
C LEU A 237 10.03 9.59 -5.65
N VAL A 238 9.90 8.51 -6.42
CA VAL A 238 8.62 8.05 -6.96
C VAL A 238 8.37 6.59 -6.58
N ALA A 239 7.12 6.25 -6.32
CA ALA A 239 6.67 4.86 -6.27
C ALA A 239 6.54 4.32 -7.69
N VAL A 240 7.06 3.12 -7.92
CA VAL A 240 6.80 2.35 -9.14
C VAL A 240 5.59 1.46 -8.86
N CYS A 241 4.46 1.82 -9.48
CA CYS A 241 3.19 1.14 -9.30
C CYS A 241 2.91 0.29 -10.53
N LYS A 242 2.84 -1.03 -10.33
CA LYS A 242 2.37 -1.99 -11.32
C LYS A 242 0.86 -1.84 -11.50
N LEU A 243 0.42 -1.68 -12.74
CA LEU A 243 -0.98 -1.65 -13.14
C LEU A 243 -1.45 -3.04 -13.58
N SER A 244 -2.76 -3.24 -13.58
CA SER A 244 -3.42 -4.43 -14.10
C SER A 244 -4.21 -4.11 -15.36
N ASN A 245 -3.67 -3.29 -16.26
CA ASN A 245 -4.37 -2.77 -17.45
C ASN A 245 -3.59 -3.02 -18.75
N SER A 246 -2.91 -4.16 -18.84
CA SER A 246 -2.00 -4.54 -19.94
C SER A 246 -0.69 -3.74 -20.00
N LEU A 247 0.20 -4.16 -20.90
CA LEU A 247 1.45 -3.46 -21.21
C LEU A 247 1.22 -2.12 -21.91
N ASP A 248 0.04 -1.91 -22.51
CA ASP A 248 -0.31 -0.66 -23.19
C ASP A 248 -0.77 0.43 -22.22
N ALA A 249 -0.93 0.14 -20.92
CA ALA A 249 -1.26 1.14 -19.91
C ALA A 249 0.01 1.71 -19.25
N GLY A 250 0.05 3.03 -19.06
CA GLY A 250 1.19 3.72 -18.47
C GLY A 250 2.50 3.42 -19.23
N ASP A 251 3.60 3.36 -18.53
CA ASP A 251 4.90 2.98 -19.08
C ASP A 251 5.07 1.46 -18.99
N GLU A 252 4.73 0.74 -20.06
CA GLU A 252 4.83 -0.73 -20.15
C GLU A 252 4.09 -1.47 -19.01
N GLY A 253 2.90 -1.01 -18.64
CA GLY A 253 2.10 -1.55 -17.54
C GLY A 253 2.43 -0.96 -16.16
N TYR A 254 3.26 0.08 -16.09
CA TYR A 254 3.61 0.75 -14.84
C TYR A 254 3.23 2.23 -14.84
N VAL A 255 3.08 2.80 -13.66
CA VAL A 255 3.02 4.25 -13.47
C VAL A 255 3.96 4.68 -12.35
N TYR A 256 4.65 5.80 -12.57
CA TYR A 256 5.55 6.38 -11.59
C TYR A 256 4.83 7.47 -10.82
N VAL A 257 4.52 7.23 -9.55
CA VAL A 257 3.70 8.14 -8.75
C VAL A 257 4.58 8.97 -7.82
N SER A 258 4.41 10.29 -7.86
CA SER A 258 5.08 11.20 -6.93
C SER A 258 4.77 10.83 -5.48
N LEU A 259 5.81 10.58 -4.69
CA LEU A 259 5.67 10.38 -3.24
C LEU A 259 5.45 11.71 -2.50
N ALA A 260 5.84 12.83 -3.10
CA ALA A 260 5.77 14.16 -2.49
C ALA A 260 4.41 14.87 -2.67
N THR A 261 3.59 14.40 -3.61
CA THR A 261 2.31 15.05 -3.90
C THR A 261 1.26 14.68 -2.88
N LEU A 262 0.67 15.72 -2.29
CA LEU A 262 -0.48 15.63 -1.40
C LEU A 262 -1.74 16.15 -2.09
N TYR A 263 -2.88 15.65 -1.65
CA TYR A 263 -4.19 16.14 -2.04
C TYR A 263 -5.12 16.30 -0.82
N PHE A 264 -6.11 17.18 -0.96
CA PHE A 264 -7.19 17.35 0.00
C PHE A 264 -8.52 17.65 -0.73
N PRO A 265 -9.58 16.84 -0.56
CA PRO A 265 -10.90 17.14 -1.09
C PRO A 265 -11.47 18.40 -0.44
N VAL A 266 -11.91 19.35 -1.26
CA VAL A 266 -12.53 20.61 -0.82
C VAL A 266 -14.04 20.48 -0.88
N SER A 267 -14.56 20.01 -2.01
CA SER A 267 -16.00 19.84 -2.22
C SER A 267 -16.30 18.64 -3.11
N ALA A 268 -17.49 18.08 -2.95
CA ALA A 268 -18.09 17.13 -3.86
C ALA A 268 -19.60 17.35 -3.87
N VAL A 269 -20.24 17.25 -5.03
CA VAL A 269 -21.68 17.49 -5.20
C VAL A 269 -22.42 16.24 -5.66
N GLY A 270 -23.70 16.14 -5.30
CA GLY A 270 -24.58 15.05 -5.73
C GLY A 270 -24.05 13.66 -5.37
N GLU A 271 -24.18 12.71 -6.31
CA GLU A 271 -23.73 11.32 -6.14
C GLU A 271 -22.20 11.20 -5.99
N SER A 272 -21.43 12.18 -6.48
CA SER A 272 -19.97 12.22 -6.38
C SER A 272 -19.48 12.29 -4.92
N GLN A 273 -20.32 12.75 -3.99
CA GLN A 273 -20.03 12.70 -2.55
C GLN A 273 -19.75 11.30 -2.03
N LYS A 274 -20.39 10.27 -2.62
CA LYS A 274 -20.17 8.87 -2.23
C LYS A 274 -18.87 8.31 -2.79
N ALA A 275 -18.34 8.92 -3.86
CA ALA A 275 -17.13 8.47 -4.54
C ALA A 275 -15.84 9.02 -3.91
N VAL A 276 -15.92 10.15 -3.19
CA VAL A 276 -14.78 10.81 -2.56
C VAL A 276 -14.64 10.39 -1.10
N ARG A 277 -13.41 10.05 -0.69
CA ARG A 277 -13.14 9.70 0.71
C ARG A 277 -13.25 10.93 1.61
N GLY A 278 -13.98 10.79 2.71
CA GLY A 278 -13.96 11.76 3.79
C GLY A 278 -12.63 11.71 4.55
N ILE A 279 -11.65 12.52 4.13
CA ILE A 279 -10.36 12.64 4.83
C ILE A 279 -10.34 13.90 5.70
N SER A 280 -9.81 13.78 6.92
CA SER A 280 -9.71 14.88 7.89
C SER A 280 -8.38 15.62 7.84
N GLN A 281 -7.42 15.07 7.09
CA GLN A 281 -6.07 15.60 6.90
C GLN A 281 -5.65 15.36 5.43
N PRO A 282 -4.68 16.13 4.91
CA PRO A 282 -4.06 15.85 3.63
C PRO A 282 -3.58 14.41 3.49
N SER A 283 -3.74 13.84 2.30
CA SER A 283 -3.25 12.49 1.98
C SER A 283 -2.28 12.54 0.80
N HIS A 284 -1.34 11.59 0.75
CA HIS A 284 -0.58 11.32 -0.45
C HIS A 284 -1.49 10.74 -1.54
N LEU A 285 -1.06 10.81 -2.80
CA LEU A 285 -1.77 10.20 -3.94
C LEU A 285 -1.98 8.68 -3.76
N LEU A 286 -1.06 8.03 -3.02
CA LEU A 286 -1.16 6.64 -2.60
C LEU A 286 -1.64 6.59 -1.14
N SER A 287 -2.67 5.79 -0.88
CA SER A 287 -3.32 5.68 0.43
C SER A 287 -3.84 4.25 0.65
N ASN A 288 -4.43 3.96 1.83
CA ASN A 288 -4.95 2.63 2.18
C ASN A 288 -3.97 1.50 1.87
N PHE A 289 -2.75 1.64 2.40
CA PHE A 289 -1.70 0.67 2.15
C PHE A 289 -2.04 -0.67 2.80
N VAL A 290 -1.76 -1.77 2.11
CA VAL A 290 -2.05 -3.14 2.58
C VAL A 290 -0.86 -4.03 2.34
N THR A 291 -0.63 -4.96 3.27
CA THR A 291 0.31 -6.06 3.08
C THR A 291 -0.20 -7.34 3.74
N ILE A 292 0.56 -8.41 3.62
CA ILE A 292 0.28 -9.70 4.26
C ILE A 292 1.46 -10.16 5.09
N GLU A 293 1.16 -10.86 6.18
CA GLU A 293 2.14 -11.61 6.98
C GLU A 293 2.00 -13.09 6.65
N LEU A 294 3.11 -13.78 6.40
CA LEU A 294 3.10 -15.22 6.16
C LEU A 294 3.35 -16.03 7.44
N GLU A 295 2.84 -17.26 7.47
CA GLU A 295 3.16 -18.22 8.54
C GLU A 295 4.66 -18.55 8.53
N GLY A 296 5.29 -18.55 9.71
CA GLY A 296 6.73 -18.81 9.86
C GLY A 296 7.64 -17.58 9.68
N GLU A 297 7.09 -16.39 9.42
CA GLU A 297 7.84 -15.14 9.58
C GLU A 297 8.15 -14.90 11.07
N GLU A 298 9.42 -15.09 11.48
CA GLU A 298 9.89 -14.59 12.77
C GLU A 298 9.85 -13.06 12.74
N LYS A 299 9.20 -12.45 13.74
CA LYS A 299 9.27 -10.99 13.91
C LYS A 299 10.74 -10.61 14.09
N PRO A 300 11.26 -9.58 13.38
CA PRO A 300 12.60 -9.10 13.68
C PRO A 300 12.65 -8.70 15.16
N GLU A 301 13.50 -9.38 15.93
CA GLU A 301 13.70 -9.08 17.34
C GLU A 301 13.88 -7.58 17.52
N LYS A 302 13.14 -6.99 18.46
CA LYS A 302 13.46 -5.66 18.96
C LYS A 302 14.88 -5.75 19.50
N ARG A 303 15.87 -5.27 18.73
CA ARG A 303 17.24 -5.12 19.23
C ARG A 303 17.14 -4.35 20.53
N HIS A 304 17.42 -5.03 21.64
CA HIS A 304 17.59 -4.40 22.93
C HIS A 304 18.77 -3.45 22.77
N ASP A 305 18.47 -2.16 22.79
CA ASP A 305 19.46 -1.10 22.88
C ASP A 305 20.22 -1.29 24.21
N PRO A 306 21.54 -1.54 24.21
CA PRO A 306 22.30 -1.74 25.45
C PRO A 306 22.50 -0.45 26.26
N SER A 307 21.87 0.67 25.87
CA SER A 307 22.16 1.99 26.47
C SER A 307 21.21 2.45 27.58
N SER A 308 20.33 1.61 28.14
CA SER A 308 19.61 1.97 29.37
C SER A 308 20.47 1.67 30.62
N THR A 309 21.37 2.61 30.84
CA THR A 309 22.24 2.74 32.01
C THR A 309 21.49 2.57 33.34
N HIS A 310 22.08 1.74 34.21
CA HIS A 310 21.84 1.73 35.65
C HIS A 310 21.94 3.16 36.22
N LYS A 311 20.82 3.70 36.68
CA LYS A 311 20.79 4.67 37.78
C LYS A 311 20.03 4.04 38.94
N ARG A 312 20.77 3.30 39.78
CA ARG A 312 20.32 3.03 41.15
C ARG A 312 20.94 4.09 42.06
N THR A 313 20.04 4.80 42.69
CA THR A 313 20.21 5.94 43.57
C THR A 313 21.12 5.63 44.75
N ARG A 314 22.02 6.58 45.04
CA ARG A 314 22.70 6.73 46.33
C ARG A 314 21.67 7.13 47.37
N ASP A 315 21.72 6.52 48.54
CA ASP A 315 21.24 7.13 49.78
C ASP A 315 22.25 6.82 50.91
N PRO A 316 22.37 7.70 51.92
CA PRO A 316 23.61 7.91 52.65
C PRO A 316 23.68 7.09 53.94
N SER A 317 24.91 6.72 54.31
CA SER A 317 25.25 6.21 55.64
C SER A 317 24.93 7.24 56.74
N PRO A 318 24.69 6.80 57.99
CA PRO A 318 25.79 6.96 58.95
C PRO A 318 25.97 5.85 60.01
N HIS A 319 27.22 5.70 60.44
CA HIS A 319 27.72 5.27 61.76
C HIS A 319 27.22 3.96 62.41
N ARG A 320 28.12 2.99 62.63
CA ARG A 320 28.89 2.81 63.89
C ARG A 320 29.81 1.57 63.86
N ARG A 321 30.85 1.65 64.69
CA ARG A 321 31.96 0.74 64.98
C ARG A 321 31.57 -0.72 65.29
N SER A 322 32.46 -1.68 64.98
CA SER A 322 33.24 -2.45 65.98
C SER A 322 33.57 -3.91 65.57
N ARG A 323 34.88 -4.17 65.38
CA ARG A 323 35.75 -5.28 65.84
C ARG A 323 35.46 -6.77 65.58
N TYR A 324 36.61 -7.50 65.58
CA TYR A 324 36.92 -8.94 65.63
C TYR A 324 36.93 -9.62 64.23
N SER A 325 38.09 -9.90 63.62
CA SER A 325 39.10 -10.98 63.90
C SER A 325 38.51 -12.37 63.64
N ASP A 326 39.15 -13.40 63.13
CA ASP A 326 40.50 -13.72 62.66
C ASP A 326 40.39 -15.19 62.19
N SER A 327 41.35 -15.64 61.40
CA SER A 327 41.79 -17.04 61.23
C SER A 327 40.93 -18.01 60.42
N GLY A 328 41.60 -18.75 59.53
CA GLY A 328 41.11 -20.05 59.07
C GLY A 328 41.27 -20.41 57.59
N ARG A 329 42.49 -20.36 57.04
CA ARG A 329 42.94 -21.31 56.00
C ARG A 329 43.28 -22.66 56.71
N PRO A 330 43.59 -23.80 56.04
CA PRO A 330 43.64 -24.11 54.59
C PRO A 330 43.13 -25.53 54.21
N SER A 331 43.33 -25.88 52.93
CA SER A 331 43.57 -27.24 52.37
C SER A 331 42.34 -28.18 52.31
N GLU A 332 42.22 -29.14 51.40
CA GLU A 332 43.20 -29.83 50.58
C GLU A 332 42.51 -30.53 49.38
N ARG A 333 43.34 -31.18 48.57
CA ARG A 333 43.14 -31.74 47.24
C ARG A 333 42.38 -33.09 47.25
N TYR A 334 42.33 -33.68 46.04
CA TYR A 334 42.04 -35.07 45.64
C TYR A 334 40.55 -35.37 45.39
N ARG A 335 40.13 -36.11 44.38
CA ARG A 335 40.74 -36.82 43.23
C ARG A 335 39.58 -37.31 42.35
N SER A 336 39.89 -37.58 41.08
CA SER A 336 39.18 -38.41 40.07
C SER A 336 37.79 -38.01 39.61
#